data_AF-A0A6B3ET01-F1
#
_entry.id   AF-A0A6B3ET01-F1
#
_cell.length_a   1.000
_cell.length_b   1.000
_cell.length_c   1.000
_cell.angle_alpha   90.00
_cell.angle_beta   90.00
_cell.angle_gamma   90.00
#
_symmetry.space_group_name_H-M   'P 1'
#
loop_
_entity.id
_entity.type
_entity.pdbx_description
1 polymer ?
#
loop_
_entity_poly.entity_id
_entity_poly.type
_entity_poly.pdbx_seq_one_letter_code
_entity_poly.pdbx_strand_id
1 'polypeptide(L)' 'MDLAARGAWLRMKICKNPTCYSGFYDRTRNTSGLYCGTACGSQAAQRAYRNRIKDAFCAQAS' A
#
# COMPACT_ATOMS: atom_id res chain seq x y z
N MET A 1 -21.65 -15.33 17.10
CA MET A 1 -21.22 -15.56 15.70
C MET A 1 -19.91 -14.83 15.47
N ASP A 2 -18.83 -15.58 15.60
CA ASP A 2 -17.45 -15.10 15.68
C ASP A 2 -16.97 -14.53 14.32
N LEU A 3 -16.35 -13.34 14.33
CA LEU A 3 -15.86 -12.68 13.11
C LEU A 3 -14.66 -13.44 12.52
N ALA A 4 -13.89 -14.10 13.40
CA ALA A 4 -12.73 -14.89 13.04
C ALA A 4 -13.10 -16.12 12.19
N ALA A 5 -14.22 -16.78 12.49
CA ALA A 5 -14.72 -17.93 11.76
C ALA A 5 -15.19 -17.64 10.31
N ARG A 6 -15.49 -16.38 9.96
CA ARG A 6 -16.06 -16.00 8.65
C ARG A 6 -15.02 -15.67 7.59
N GLY A 7 -13.75 -15.99 7.83
CA GLY A 7 -12.65 -15.62 6.94
C GLY A 7 -12.31 -14.12 6.95
N ALA A 8 -12.76 -13.36 7.96
CA ALA A 8 -12.49 -11.93 8.06
C ALA A 8 -10.98 -11.62 8.16
N TRP A 9 -10.20 -12.54 8.74
CA TRP A 9 -8.74 -12.41 8.84
C TRP A 9 -8.03 -12.42 7.49
N LEU A 10 -8.56 -13.12 6.48
CA LEU A 10 -7.96 -13.17 5.13
C LEU A 10 -7.88 -11.79 4.46
N ARG A 11 -8.69 -10.83 4.94
CA ARG A 11 -8.77 -9.47 4.42
C ARG A 11 -8.07 -8.46 5.31
N MET A 12 -7.54 -8.85 6.47
CA MET A 12 -6.69 -7.98 7.29
C MET A 12 -5.29 -7.93 6.68
N LYS A 13 -4.78 -6.72 6.47
CA LYS A 13 -3.48 -6.46 5.86
C LYS A 13 -2.76 -5.36 6.61
N ILE A 14 -1.43 -5.31 6.49
CA ILE A 14 -0.61 -4.18 6.93
C ILE A 14 -0.45 -3.19 5.77
N CYS A 15 -0.50 -1.89 6.07
CA CYS A 15 -0.27 -0.85 5.07
C CYS A 15 1.11 -1.00 4.40
N LYS A 16 1.17 -0.92 3.07
CA LYS A 16 2.43 -1.01 2.31
C LYS A 16 3.24 0.30 2.29
N ASN A 17 2.73 1.37 2.88
CA ASN A 17 3.50 2.61 3.02
C ASN A 17 4.57 2.40 4.11
N PRO A 18 5.88 2.51 3.83
CA PRO A 18 6.94 2.18 4.79
C PRO A 18 6.93 3.08 6.04
N THR A 19 6.27 4.24 5.98
CA THR A 19 6.11 5.12 7.14
C THR A 19 4.79 4.90 7.89
N CYS A 20 4.01 3.89 7.51
CA CYS A 20 2.70 3.56 8.10
C CYS A 20 2.67 2.11 8.54
N TYR A 21 2.53 1.88 9.84
CA TYR A 21 2.50 0.55 10.46
C TYR A 21 1.08 0.08 10.82
N SER A 22 0.06 0.77 10.30
CA SER A 22 -1.33 0.46 10.60
C SER A 22 -1.81 -0.78 9.85
N GLY A 23 -2.52 -1.65 10.56
CA GLY A 23 -3.37 -2.67 9.95
C GLY A 23 -4.65 -2.08 9.39
N PHE A 24 -5.18 -2.66 8.32
CA PHE A 24 -6.46 -2.27 7.74
C PHE A 24 -7.22 -3.49 7.21
N TYR A 25 -8.53 -3.35 7.13
CA TYR A 25 -9.39 -4.33 6.48
C TYR A 25 -9.54 -3.97 4.99
N ASP A 26 -9.14 -4.87 4.12
CA ASP A 26 -9.24 -4.70 2.68
C ASP A 26 -10.71 -4.78 2.24
N ARG A 27 -11.26 -3.65 1.79
CA ARG A 27 -12.64 -3.53 1.28
C ARG A 27 -12.73 -3.62 -0.25
N THR A 28 -11.63 -3.85 -0.96
CA THR A 28 -11.62 -3.91 -2.42
C THR A 28 -12.26 -5.20 -2.94
N ARG A 29 -12.95 -5.16 -4.08
CA ARG A 29 -13.65 -6.34 -4.62
C ARG A 29 -12.74 -7.57 -4.75
N ASN A 30 -11.49 -7.36 -5.17
CA ASN A 30 -10.55 -8.43 -5.51
C ASN A 30 -9.44 -8.60 -4.45
N THR A 31 -9.65 -8.10 -3.22
CA THR A 31 -8.66 -8.16 -2.14
C THR A 31 -7.28 -7.67 -2.61
N SER A 32 -7.27 -6.57 -3.39
CA SER A 32 -6.07 -5.95 -3.96
C SER A 32 -5.66 -4.67 -3.22
N GLY A 33 -6.30 -4.37 -2.09
CA GLY A 33 -5.94 -3.24 -1.24
C GLY A 33 -4.51 -3.37 -0.73
N LEU A 34 -3.72 -2.31 -0.89
CA LEU A 34 -2.32 -2.23 -0.44
C LEU A 34 -2.10 -1.17 0.64
N TYR A 35 -3.00 -0.19 0.76
CA TYR A 35 -2.85 0.94 1.66
C TYR A 35 -4.09 1.09 2.53
N CYS A 36 -3.90 1.53 3.77
CA CYS A 36 -4.99 1.74 4.72
C CYS A 36 -5.98 2.84 4.32
N GLY A 37 -5.59 3.72 3.41
CA GLY A 37 -6.45 4.77 2.87
C GLY A 37 -5.77 5.57 1.77
N THR A 38 -6.49 6.58 1.25
CA THR A 38 -6.04 7.44 0.15
C THR A 38 -4.76 8.20 0.46
N ALA A 39 -4.59 8.72 1.69
CA ALA A 39 -3.38 9.45 2.07
C ALA A 39 -2.09 8.60 1.90
N CYS A 40 -2.10 7.37 2.42
CA CYS A 40 -0.96 6.45 2.27
C CYS A 40 -0.75 6.04 0.80
N GLY A 41 -1.83 5.84 0.05
CA GLY A 41 -1.75 5.56 -1.39
C GLY A 41 -1.10 6.69 -2.18
N SER A 42 -1.52 7.94 -1.95
CA SER A 42 -0.96 9.13 -2.60
C SER A 42 0.51 9.33 -2.23
N GLN A 43 0.88 9.16 -0.96
CA GLN A 43 2.28 9.26 -0.53
C GLN A 43 3.17 8.23 -1.22
N ALA A 44 2.70 6.97 -1.34
CA ALA A 44 3.45 5.91 -2.00
C ALA A 44 3.60 6.20 -3.51
N ALA A 45 2.54 6.67 -4.18
CA ALA A 45 2.60 7.06 -5.58
C ALA A 45 3.59 8.21 -5.83
N GLN A 46 3.58 9.23 -4.97
CA GLN A 46 4.53 10.35 -5.06
C GLN A 46 5.98 9.90 -4.84
N ARG A 47 6.24 9.02 -3.86
CA ARG A 47 7.58 8.44 -3.65
C ARG A 47 8.05 7.66 -4.87
N ALA A 48 7.19 6.81 -5.43
CA ALA A 48 7.52 6.03 -6.63
C ALA A 48 7.82 6.94 -7.83
N TYR A 49 7.04 8.01 -8.02
CA TYR A 49 7.29 9.01 -9.07
C TYR A 49 8.66 9.69 -8.91
N ARG A 50 8.98 10.19 -7.70
CA ARG A 50 10.29 10.81 -7.43
C ARG A 50 11.46 9.84 -7.64
N ASN A 51 11.30 8.58 -7.23
CA ASN A 51 12.32 7.56 -7.45
C ASN A 51 12.57 7.34 -8.94
N ARG A 52 11.52 7.22 -9.77
CA ARG A 52 11.67 7.07 -11.23
C ARG A 52 12.40 8.24 -11.87
N ILE A 53 12.12 9.47 -11.43
CA ILE A 53 12.85 10.65 -11.93
C ILE A 53 14.32 10.57 -11.55
N LYS A 54 14.61 10.25 -10.28
CA LYS A 54 16.00 10.10 -9.81
C LYS A 54 16.74 9.01 -10.58
N ASP A 55 16.11 7.85 -10.77
CA ASP A 55 16.70 6.71 -11.46
C ASP A 55 16.94 7.04 -12.96
N ALA A 56 15.99 7.74 -13.60
CA ALA A 56 16.16 8.22 -14.98
C ALA A 56 17.29 9.26 -15.09
N PHE A 57 17.44 10.15 -14.11
CA PHE A 57 18.54 11.11 -14.07
C PHE A 57 19.89 10.41 -13.89
N CYS A 58 19.99 9.45 -12.96
CA CYS A 58 21.21 8.65 -12.77
C CYS A 58 21.58 7.85 -14.03
N ALA A 59 20.59 7.29 -14.74
CA ALA A 59 20.83 6.55 -15.99
C ALA A 59 21.28 7.44 -17.16
N GLN A 60 20.98 8.74 -17.13
CA GLN A 60 21.49 9.71 -18.12
C GLN A 60 22.90 10.21 -17.78
N ALA A 61 23.28 10.15 -16.50
CA ALA A 61 24.58 10.62 -16.01
C ALA A 61 25.69 9.55 -16.05
N SER A 62 25.34 8.30 -16.38
CA SER A 62 26.26 7.18 -16.65
C SER A 62 26.55 7.05 -18.14
#